data_AF-A0AAE2AWP6-F1
#
_entry.id   AF-A0AAE2AWP6-F1
#
_cell.length_a   1.000
_cell.length_b   1.000
_cell.length_c   1.000
_cell.angle_alpha   90.00
_cell.angle_beta   90.00
_cell.angle_gamma   90.00
#
_symmetry.space_group_name_H-M   'P 1'
#
loop_
_entity.id
_entity.type
_entity.pdbx_description
1 polymer ?
#
loop_
_entity_poly.entity_id
_entity_poly.type
_entity_poly.pdbx_seq_one_letter_code
_entity_poly.pdbx_strand_id
1 'polypeptide(L)'
;MFKDLLDALGKIKSRPLLNVFAALALSTFVDGGGPIMDPFSVTSLLLPFFLFFASVMVVSWVHCVINLNSRLADHDLFSWGPYLGGVVLTFCLCVVFWYVSNVRDPINVKLFGSVEFVRMFALYLFAVETMNIKR
;
A
#
# COMPACT_ATOMS: atom_id res chain seq x y z
N MET A 1 12.79 4.50 -22.91
CA MET A 1 12.95 4.96 -21.52
C MET A 1 11.63 5.00 -20.74
N PHE A 2 10.63 5.82 -21.12
CA PHE A 2 9.34 5.83 -20.41
C PHE A 2 8.54 4.53 -20.59
N LYS A 3 8.56 3.96 -21.81
CA LYS A 3 7.97 2.65 -22.11
C LYS A 3 8.65 1.51 -21.35
N ASP A 4 9.98 1.51 -21.28
CA ASP A 4 10.74 0.49 -20.53
C ASP A 4 10.52 0.60 -19.02
N LEU A 5 10.33 1.81 -18.50
CA LEU A 5 9.97 2.07 -17.11
C LEU A 5 8.54 1.62 -16.80
N LEU A 6 7.59 1.86 -17.71
CA LEU A 6 6.22 1.35 -17.61
C LEU A 6 6.16 -0.18 -17.73
N ASP A 7 6.95 -0.78 -18.63
CA ASP A 7 7.06 -2.23 -18.78
C ASP A 7 7.75 -2.87 -17.57
N ALA A 8 8.73 -2.20 -16.97
CA ALA A 8 9.35 -2.63 -15.71
C ALA A 8 8.35 -2.55 -14.54
N LEU A 9 7.59 -1.46 -14.44
CA LEU A 9 6.52 -1.29 -13.45
C LEU A 9 5.39 -2.32 -13.66
N GLY A 10 5.04 -2.64 -14.90
CA GLY A 10 4.05 -3.68 -15.23
C GLY A 10 4.51 -5.10 -14.92
N LYS A 11 5.83 -5.33 -14.85
CA LYS A 11 6.43 -6.61 -14.42
C LYS A 11 6.60 -6.72 -12.91
N ILE A 12 6.57 -5.60 -12.19
CA ILE A 12 6.65 -5.61 -10.73
C ILE A 12 5.32 -6.15 -10.20
N LYS A 13 5.38 -7.34 -9.60
CA LYS A 13 4.25 -7.87 -8.84
C LYS A 13 3.95 -6.87 -7.71
N SER A 14 2.75 -6.31 -7.72
CA SER A 14 2.34 -5.28 -6.76
C SER A 14 2.29 -5.81 -5.32
N ARG A 15 2.09 -7.12 -5.11
CA ARG A 15 2.06 -7.75 -3.78
C ARG A 15 3.41 -7.73 -3.03
N PRO A 16 4.56 -8.16 -3.61
CA PRO A 16 5.86 -7.94 -2.99
C PRO A 16 6.13 -6.48 -2.64
N LEU A 17 5.77 -5.56 -3.54
CA LEU A 17 5.95 -4.13 -3.31
C LEU A 17 5.07 -3.63 -2.16
N LEU A 18 3.82 -4.09 -2.09
CA LEU A 18 2.90 -3.83 -0.98
C LEU A 18 3.49 -4.33 0.34
N ASN A 19 4.05 -5.54 0.39
CA ASN A 19 4.65 -6.06 1.63
C ASN A 19 5.80 -5.18 2.12
N VAL A 20 6.66 -4.70 1.21
CA VAL A 20 7.76 -3.79 1.55
C VAL A 20 7.23 -2.45 2.07
N PHE A 21 6.32 -1.81 1.34
CA PHE A 21 5.77 -0.53 1.74
C PHE A 21 4.90 -0.60 2.99
N ALA A 22 4.18 -1.70 3.21
CA ALA A 22 3.44 -1.95 4.44
C ALA A 22 4.40 -2.16 5.63
N ALA A 23 5.51 -2.87 5.45
CA ALA A 23 6.53 -3.01 6.49
C ALA A 23 7.16 -1.67 6.87
N LEU A 24 7.47 -0.84 5.86
CA LEU A 24 7.96 0.52 6.07
C LEU A 24 6.88 1.41 6.73
N ALA A 25 5.62 1.30 6.32
CA ALA A 25 4.53 2.03 6.98
C ALA A 25 4.38 1.61 8.45
N LEU A 26 4.50 0.32 8.78
CA LEU A 26 4.47 -0.17 10.16
C LEU A 26 5.66 0.37 10.98
N SER A 27 6.86 0.43 10.39
CA SER A 27 8.04 0.92 11.10
C SER A 27 7.98 2.40 11.47
N THR A 28 7.17 3.19 10.76
CA THR A 28 6.97 4.62 11.06
C THR A 28 6.22 4.89 12.37
N PHE A 29 5.65 3.86 13.01
CA PHE A 29 5.01 3.98 14.32
C PHE A 29 6.01 3.77 15.47
N VAL A 30 7.27 3.42 15.17
CA VAL A 30 8.34 3.36 16.17
C VAL A 30 8.81 4.78 16.50
N ASP A 31 9.06 5.04 17.78
CA ASP A 31 9.62 6.32 18.25
C ASP A 31 10.92 6.65 17.50
N GLY A 32 11.02 7.88 16.99
CA GLY A 32 12.11 8.33 16.13
C GLY A 32 11.89 8.13 14.62
N GLY A 33 10.72 7.65 14.19
CA GLY A 33 10.35 7.51 12.78
C GLY A 33 10.92 6.27 12.09
N GLY A 34 11.56 5.40 12.86
CA GLY A 34 12.07 4.11 12.41
C GLY A 34 13.20 4.20 11.37
N PRO A 35 13.44 3.09 10.63
CA PRO A 35 14.54 2.97 9.67
C PRO A 35 14.47 3.95 8.48
N ILE A 36 13.33 4.61 8.27
CA ILE A 36 13.16 5.62 7.21
C ILE A 36 13.89 6.92 7.59
N MET A 37 13.89 7.26 8.89
CA MET A 37 14.55 8.47 9.40
C MET A 37 16.02 8.22 9.75
N ASP A 38 16.34 7.06 10.33
CA ASP A 38 17.71 6.64 10.60
C ASP A 38 17.92 5.15 10.28
N PRO A 39 18.40 4.82 9.07
CA PRO A 39 18.60 3.45 8.63
C PRO A 39 19.74 2.74 9.36
N PHE A 40 20.66 3.46 10.02
CA PHE A 40 21.79 2.86 10.75
C PHE A 40 21.49 2.65 12.24
N SER A 41 20.28 3.00 12.68
CA SER A 41 19.85 2.78 14.06
C SER A 41 19.63 1.29 14.37
N VAL A 42 19.67 0.96 15.67
CA VAL A 42 19.32 -0.38 16.17
C VAL A 42 17.89 -0.77 15.80
N THR A 43 17.00 0.21 15.58
CA THR A 43 15.61 -0.06 15.16
C THR A 43 15.52 -0.72 13.79
N SER A 44 16.54 -0.58 12.92
CA SER A 44 16.64 -1.27 11.63
C SER A 44 16.75 -2.79 11.77
N LEU A 45 17.22 -3.30 12.92
CA LEU A 45 17.22 -4.73 13.19
C LEU A 45 15.80 -5.32 13.30
N LEU A 46 14.77 -4.47 13.45
CA LEU A 46 13.37 -4.88 13.48
C LEU A 46 12.74 -5.05 12.08
N LEU A 47 13.42 -4.62 11.00
CA LEU A 47 12.91 -4.69 9.63
C LEU A 47 12.44 -6.10 9.20
N PRO A 48 13.15 -7.20 9.51
CA PRO A 48 12.67 -8.54 9.18
C PRO A 48 11.32 -8.87 9.84
N PHE A 49 11.12 -8.40 11.08
CA PHE A 49 9.87 -8.59 11.81
C PHE A 49 8.74 -7.77 11.18
N PHE A 50 8.98 -6.49 10.85
CA PHE A 50 7.98 -5.67 10.16
C PHE A 50 7.58 -6.28 8.81
N LEU A 51 8.54 -6.82 8.05
CA LEU A 51 8.27 -7.49 6.79
C LEU A 51 7.48 -8.78 6.97
N PHE A 52 7.79 -9.57 8.00
CA PHE A 52 7.04 -10.75 8.36
C PHE A 52 5.59 -10.41 8.73
N PHE A 53 5.38 -9.45 9.63
CA PHE A 53 4.04 -9.00 10.03
C PHE A 53 3.25 -8.43 8.85
N ALA A 54 3.86 -7.57 8.03
CA ALA A 54 3.22 -7.04 6.83
C ALA A 54 2.79 -8.17 5.87
N SER A 55 3.66 -9.16 5.66
CA SER A 55 3.35 -10.31 4.80
C SER A 55 2.17 -11.13 5.35
N VAL A 56 2.15 -11.41 6.65
CA VAL A 56 1.03 -12.10 7.32
C VAL A 56 -0.25 -11.29 7.17
N MET A 57 -0.23 -9.98 7.45
CA MET A 57 -1.39 -9.11 7.30
C MET A 57 -1.96 -9.11 5.88
N VAL A 58 -1.11 -9.01 4.87
CA VAL A 58 -1.54 -9.01 3.45
C VAL A 58 -2.13 -10.36 3.06
N VAL A 59 -1.52 -11.47 3.48
CA VAL A 59 -2.05 -12.82 3.21
C VAL A 59 -3.39 -13.04 3.92
N SER A 60 -3.49 -12.67 5.20
CA SER A 60 -4.72 -12.76 5.99
C SER A 60 -5.84 -11.91 5.37
N TRP A 61 -5.53 -10.69 4.92
CA TRP A 61 -6.50 -9.84 4.24
C TRP A 61 -7.02 -10.48 2.95
N VAL A 62 -6.12 -11.02 2.12
CA VAL A 62 -6.55 -11.67 0.88
C VAL A 62 -7.44 -12.88 1.17
N HIS A 63 -7.09 -13.68 2.18
CA HIS A 63 -7.93 -14.80 2.59
C HIS A 63 -9.30 -14.35 3.11
N CYS A 64 -9.35 -13.24 3.84
CA CYS A 64 -10.59 -12.62 4.28
C CYS A 64 -11.48 -12.22 3.09
N VAL A 65 -10.93 -11.52 2.10
CA VAL A 65 -11.68 -11.10 0.90
C VAL A 65 -12.15 -12.31 0.08
N ILE A 66 -11.33 -13.35 -0.06
CA ILE A 66 -11.73 -14.60 -0.73
C ILE A 66 -12.90 -15.26 0.03
N ASN A 67 -12.84 -15.32 1.36
CA ASN A 67 -13.92 -15.88 2.18
C ASN A 67 -15.19 -15.01 2.17
N LEU A 68 -15.08 -13.70 1.96
CA LEU A 68 -16.25 -12.84 1.71
C LEU A 68 -16.83 -13.12 0.32
N ASN A 69 -15.98 -13.28 -0.70
CA ASN A 69 -16.38 -13.63 -2.06
C ASN A 69 -17.10 -14.99 -2.13
N SER A 70 -16.67 -15.99 -1.36
CA SER A 70 -17.31 -17.32 -1.33
C SER A 70 -18.70 -17.34 -0.71
N ARG A 71 -19.09 -16.29 0.03
CA ARG A 71 -20.42 -16.16 0.65
C ARG A 71 -21.45 -15.51 -0.27
N LEU A 72 -21.04 -14.99 -1.42
CA LEU A 72 -21.95 -14.42 -2.42
C LEU A 72 -22.66 -15.52 -3.21
N ALA A 73 -23.90 -15.27 -3.61
CA ALA A 73 -24.66 -16.19 -4.45
C ALA A 73 -24.00 -16.36 -5.83
N ASP A 74 -24.08 -17.55 -6.44
CA ASP A 74 -23.37 -17.87 -7.71
C ASP A 74 -23.78 -17.01 -8.91
N HIS A 75 -24.95 -16.39 -8.87
CA HIS A 75 -25.45 -15.51 -9.92
C HIS A 75 -25.15 -14.02 -9.66
N ASP A 76 -24.47 -13.69 -8.56
CA ASP A 76 -24.12 -12.32 -8.24
C ASP A 76 -22.88 -11.87 -9.03
N LEU A 77 -23.01 -10.73 -9.70
CA LEU A 77 -21.92 -10.05 -10.42
C LEU A 77 -20.99 -9.27 -9.47
N PHE A 78 -21.39 -9.12 -8.20
CA PHE A 78 -20.63 -8.41 -7.19
C PHE A 78 -19.38 -9.18 -6.74
N SER A 79 -18.31 -8.44 -6.46
CA SER A 79 -17.08 -8.95 -5.85
C SER A 79 -16.57 -7.97 -4.80
N TRP A 80 -16.25 -8.49 -3.61
CA TRP A 80 -15.75 -7.70 -2.49
C TRP A 80 -14.40 -7.06 -2.77
N GLY A 81 -13.54 -7.70 -3.56
CA GLY A 81 -12.20 -7.19 -3.87
C GLY A 81 -12.23 -5.82 -4.55
N PRO A 82 -12.82 -5.70 -5.76
CA PRO A 82 -13.00 -4.42 -6.45
C PRO A 82 -13.76 -3.38 -5.62
N TYR A 83 -14.79 -3.80 -4.87
CA TYR A 83 -15.57 -2.89 -4.04
C TYR A 83 -14.74 -2.28 -2.90
N LEU A 84 -14.13 -3.12 -2.06
CA LEU A 84 -13.32 -2.68 -0.91
C LEU A 84 -12.08 -1.91 -1.36
N GLY A 85 -11.38 -2.43 -2.38
CA GLY A 85 -10.22 -1.75 -2.95
C GLY A 85 -10.59 -0.41 -3.58
N GLY A 86 -11.75 -0.34 -4.24
CA GLY A 86 -12.30 0.91 -4.79
C GLY A 86 -12.58 1.96 -3.72
N VAL A 87 -13.20 1.58 -2.59
CA VAL A 87 -13.44 2.49 -1.46
C VAL A 87 -12.14 3.07 -0.91
N VAL A 88 -11.12 2.23 -0.70
CA VAL A 88 -9.81 2.69 -0.22
C VAL A 88 -9.15 3.60 -1.27
N LEU A 89 -9.21 3.25 -2.55
CA LEU A 89 -8.64 4.07 -3.63
C LEU A 89 -9.31 5.44 -3.71
N THR A 90 -10.64 5.51 -3.58
CA THR A 90 -11.38 6.78 -3.54
C THR A 90 -10.88 7.66 -2.40
N PHE A 91 -10.72 7.12 -1.20
CA PHE A 91 -10.16 7.87 -0.07
C PHE A 91 -8.74 8.39 -0.37
N CYS A 92 -7.87 7.53 -0.91
CA CYS A 92 -6.51 7.94 -1.27
C CYS A 92 -6.49 9.10 -2.28
N LEU A 93 -7.36 9.04 -3.30
CA LEU A 93 -7.51 10.11 -4.30
C LEU A 93 -8.02 11.41 -3.67
N CYS A 94 -8.96 11.35 -2.74
CA CYS A 94 -9.42 12.52 -2.00
C CYS A 94 -8.26 13.21 -1.27
N VAL A 95 -7.40 12.45 -0.59
CA VAL A 95 -6.22 13.01 0.12
C VAL A 95 -5.25 13.66 -0.87
N VAL A 96 -4.95 13.01 -2.00
CA VAL A 96 -4.06 13.57 -3.02
C VAL A 96 -4.62 14.85 -3.61
N PHE A 97 -5.89 14.88 -4.00
CA PHE A 97 -6.51 16.09 -4.56
C PHE A 97 -6.62 17.21 -3.55
N TRP A 98 -6.90 16.89 -2.28
CA TRP A 98 -6.86 17.86 -1.21
C TRP A 98 -5.46 18.46 -1.02
N TYR A 99 -4.42 17.62 -1.02
CA TYR A 99 -3.04 18.08 -0.87
C TYR A 99 -2.60 18.99 -2.03
N VAL A 100 -2.87 18.56 -3.27
CA VAL A 100 -2.54 19.34 -4.47
C VAL A 100 -3.28 20.68 -4.53
N SER A 101 -4.51 20.75 -4.01
CA SER A 101 -5.30 22.00 -4.03
C SER A 101 -4.93 22.98 -2.91
N ASN A 102 -4.36 22.51 -1.79
CA ASN A 102 -4.15 23.35 -0.60
C ASN A 102 -2.66 23.67 -0.31
N VAL A 103 -1.71 22.94 -0.89
CA VAL A 103 -0.27 23.14 -0.63
C VAL A 103 0.36 23.96 -1.76
N ARG A 104 1.00 25.08 -1.38
CA ARG A 104 1.56 26.08 -2.33
C ARG A 104 2.69 25.56 -3.22
N ASP A 105 3.49 24.61 -2.73
CA ASP A 105 4.56 23.93 -3.50
C ASP A 105 4.34 22.41 -3.46
N PRO A 106 3.40 21.87 -4.26
CA PRO A 106 2.87 20.53 -4.05
C PRO A 106 3.82 19.39 -4.46
N ILE A 107 4.85 19.63 -5.28
CA ILE A 107 5.72 18.57 -5.79
C ILE A 107 7.18 18.92 -5.52
N ASN A 108 7.63 18.54 -4.33
CA ASN A 108 9.05 18.54 -3.96
C ASN A 108 9.53 17.09 -3.86
N VAL A 109 10.73 16.79 -4.36
CA VAL A 109 11.32 15.45 -4.28
C VAL A 109 11.48 14.96 -2.83
N LYS A 110 11.61 15.89 -1.87
CA LYS A 110 11.62 15.59 -0.44
C LYS A 110 10.34 14.89 0.04
N LEU A 111 9.22 15.08 -0.65
CA LEU A 111 7.94 14.44 -0.32
C LEU A 111 8.05 12.91 -0.42
N PHE A 112 8.81 12.37 -1.39
CA PHE A 112 8.99 10.93 -1.55
C PHE A 112 9.71 10.27 -0.37
N GLY A 113 10.47 11.05 0.40
CA GLY A 113 11.14 10.59 1.63
C GLY A 113 10.31 10.78 2.90
N SER A 114 9.10 11.35 2.79
CA SER A 114 8.26 11.63 3.95
C SER A 114 7.54 10.37 4.45
N VAL A 115 7.28 10.33 5.75
CA VAL A 115 6.53 9.24 6.39
C VAL A 115 5.12 9.15 5.83
N GLU A 116 4.49 10.30 5.60
CA GLU A 116 3.16 10.43 5.05
C GLU A 116 3.09 9.82 3.64
N PHE A 117 4.10 10.08 2.80
CA PHE A 117 4.17 9.49 1.47
C PHE A 117 4.25 7.97 1.53
N VAL A 118 5.12 7.41 2.38
CA VAL A 118 5.27 5.95 2.51
C VAL A 118 3.97 5.30 2.97
N ARG A 119 3.29 5.89 3.97
CA ARG A 119 1.99 5.41 4.46
C ARG A 119 0.92 5.49 3.37
N MET A 120 0.82 6.62 2.66
CA MET A 120 -0.15 6.80 1.57
C MET A 120 0.12 5.86 0.39
N PHE A 121 1.38 5.67 0.01
CA PHE A 121 1.74 4.78 -1.07
C PHE A 121 1.47 3.31 -0.72
N ALA A 122 1.70 2.90 0.53
CA ALA A 122 1.30 1.58 1.02
C ALA A 122 -0.22 1.37 0.88
N LEU A 123 -1.04 2.38 1.23
CA LEU A 123 -2.50 2.33 1.05
C LEU A 123 -2.92 2.26 -0.42
N TYR A 124 -2.23 2.97 -1.32
CA TYR A 124 -2.46 2.87 -2.76
C TYR A 124 -2.19 1.47 -3.29
N LEU A 125 -1.05 0.88 -2.94
CA LEU A 125 -0.72 -0.49 -3.34
C LEU A 125 -1.71 -1.49 -2.74
N PHE A 126 -2.16 -1.27 -1.50
CA PHE A 126 -3.15 -2.10 -0.84
C PHE A 126 -4.50 -2.05 -1.57
N ALA A 127 -4.93 -0.85 -1.98
CA ALA A 127 -6.15 -0.67 -2.75
C ALA A 127 -6.08 -1.43 -4.08
N VAL A 128 -4.99 -1.24 -4.84
CA VAL A 128 -4.76 -1.90 -6.14
C VAL A 128 -4.72 -3.42 -6.00
N GLU A 129 -3.99 -3.95 -5.02
CA GLU A 129 -3.94 -5.38 -4.74
C GLU A 129 -5.30 -5.95 -4.34
N THR A 130 -6.06 -5.22 -3.51
CA THR A 130 -7.41 -5.63 -3.11
C THR A 130 -8.37 -5.68 -4.30
N MET A 131 -8.28 -4.71 -5.22
CA MET A 131 -9.09 -4.70 -6.45
C MET A 131 -8.78 -5.87 -7.38
N ASN A 132 -7.55 -6.41 -7.33
CA ASN A 132 -7.14 -7.56 -8.13
C ASN A 132 -7.66 -8.90 -7.58
N ILE A 133 -8.22 -8.92 -6.37
CA ILE A 133 -8.84 -10.13 -5.79
C ILE A 133 -10.20 -10.35 -6.44
N LYS A 134 -10.21 -11.19 -7.47
CA LYS A 134 -11.44 -11.62 -8.15
C LYS A 134 -12.10 -12.77 -7.39
N ARG A 135 -13.38 -12.98 -7.70
CA ARG A 135 -14.12 -14.19 -7.29
C ARG A 135 -13.52 -15.42 -7.97
#